data_AF-A0A4V6BFK1-F1
#
_entry.id   AF-A0A4V6BFK1-F1
#
_cell.length_a   1.000
_cell.length_b   1.000
_cell.length_c   1.000
_cell.angle_alpha   90.00
_cell.angle_beta   90.00
_cell.angle_gamma   90.00
#
_symmetry.space_group_name_H-M   'P 1'
#
loop_
_entity.id
_entity.type
_entity.pdbx_description
1 polymer ?
#
loop_
_entity_poly.entity_id
_entity_poly.type
_entity_poly.pdbx_seq_one_letter_code
_entity_poly.pdbx_strand_id
1 'polypeptide(L)'
;MAALAEARAFANRRMNLMRSLFAVVSQAEQEEIAVAAAIAGLRNRLGWREDSPARDEVLAEYAKLAAAAFAATRVCQGDEAAAPDNRGDEVQRDMAEALSVFETWYQTARGKPFWILFEHYMPETQLVDF
;
A
#
# COMPACT_ATOMS: atom_id res chain seq x y z
N MET A 1 21.39 -11.50 14.74
CA MET A 1 20.42 -10.73 15.56
C MET A 1 19.81 -9.56 14.77
N ALA A 2 20.59 -8.77 14.01
CA ALA A 2 20.09 -7.62 13.25
C ALA A 2 19.06 -7.94 12.16
N ALA A 3 19.31 -8.94 11.30
CA ALA A 3 18.40 -9.29 10.19
C ALA A 3 16.98 -9.70 10.64
N LEU A 4 16.84 -10.33 11.81
CA LEU A 4 15.53 -10.70 12.35
C LEU A 4 14.78 -9.47 12.90
N ALA A 5 15.50 -8.49 13.44
CA ALA A 5 14.91 -7.24 13.91
C ALA A 5 14.41 -6.38 12.75
N GLU A 6 15.16 -6.31 11.65
CA GLU A 6 14.76 -5.63 10.41
C GLU A 6 13.52 -6.29 9.78
N ALA A 7 13.51 -7.62 9.68
CA ALA A 7 12.35 -8.36 9.17
C ALA A 7 11.08 -8.09 9.98
N ARG A 8 11.18 -8.02 11.32
CA ARG A 8 10.06 -7.66 12.20
C ARG A 8 9.64 -6.20 12.04
N ALA A 9 10.60 -5.28 11.87
CA ALA A 9 10.31 -3.88 11.63
C ALA A 9 9.52 -3.70 10.33
N PHE A 10 9.90 -4.40 9.25
CA PHE A 10 9.15 -4.38 7.99
C PHE A 10 7.77 -5.00 8.14
N ALA A 11 7.63 -6.15 8.81
CA ALA A 11 6.33 -6.76 9.07
C ALA A 11 5.38 -5.82 9.84
N ASN A 12 5.90 -5.13 10.87
CA ASN A 12 5.13 -4.15 11.63
C ASN A 12 4.73 -2.94 10.77
N ARG A 13 5.62 -2.42 9.91
CA ARG A 13 5.31 -1.32 8.99
C ARG A 13 4.24 -1.72 7.99
N ARG A 14 4.35 -2.92 7.41
CA ARG A 14 3.36 -3.52 6.51
C ARG A 14 1.99 -3.60 7.16
N MET A 15 1.91 -4.16 8.37
CA MET A 15 0.65 -4.26 9.10
C MET A 15 0.05 -2.87 9.39
N ASN A 16 0.88 -1.91 9.82
CA ASN A 16 0.45 -0.54 10.10
C ASN A 16 0.00 0.21 8.84
N LEU A 17 0.62 -0.04 7.68
CA LEU A 17 0.22 0.54 6.42
C LEU A 17 -1.14 -0.03 5.98
N MET A 18 -1.29 -1.35 5.94
CA MET A 18 -2.54 -2.01 5.55
C MET A 18 -3.70 -1.61 6.46
N ARG A 19 -3.48 -1.53 7.78
CA ARG A 19 -4.52 -1.07 8.72
C ARG A 19 -4.97 0.36 8.43
N SER A 20 -4.02 1.25 8.15
CA SER A 20 -4.35 2.65 7.84
C SER A 20 -5.07 2.76 6.50
N LEU A 21 -4.62 2.02 5.48
CA LEU A 21 -5.26 1.97 4.17
C LEU A 21 -6.70 1.48 4.31
N PHE A 22 -6.92 0.35 4.97
CA PHE A 22 -8.25 -0.21 5.22
C PHE A 22 -9.17 0.78 5.92
N ALA A 23 -8.68 1.48 6.95
CA ALA A 23 -9.45 2.48 7.67
C ALA A 23 -9.86 3.67 6.79
N VAL A 24 -9.01 4.08 5.85
CA VAL A 24 -9.30 5.18 4.92
C VAL A 24 -10.30 4.72 3.85
N VAL A 25 -10.06 3.57 3.20
CA VAL A 25 -10.92 3.09 2.11
C VAL A 25 -12.31 2.69 2.59
N SER A 26 -12.44 2.19 3.83
CA SER A 26 -13.74 1.83 4.42
C SER A 26 -14.63 3.04 4.77
N GLN A 27 -14.02 4.21 5.00
CA GLN A 27 -14.75 5.46 5.26
C GLN A 27 -15.13 6.22 3.98
N ALA A 28 -14.42 5.95 2.88
CA ALA A 28 -14.67 6.64 1.63
C ALA A 28 -15.94 6.13 0.96
N GLU A 29 -16.76 7.04 0.44
CA GLU A 29 -17.98 6.67 -0.30
C GLU A 29 -17.69 6.28 -1.74
N GLN A 30 -16.63 6.84 -2.32
CA GLN A 30 -16.27 6.68 -3.72
C GLN A 30 -14.81 6.25 -3.83
N GLU A 31 -14.50 5.50 -4.90
CA GLU A 31 -13.16 5.00 -5.16
C GLU A 31 -12.14 6.14 -5.30
N GLU A 32 -12.50 7.21 -6.03
CA GLU A 32 -11.63 8.38 -6.22
C GLU A 32 -11.26 9.04 -4.90
N ILE A 33 -12.22 9.13 -3.96
CA ILE A 33 -12.01 9.68 -2.62
C ILE A 33 -11.11 8.76 -1.79
N ALA A 34 -11.35 7.44 -1.87
CA ALA A 34 -10.53 6.43 -1.19
C ALA A 34 -9.07 6.50 -1.65
N VAL A 35 -8.84 6.54 -2.95
CA VAL A 35 -7.52 6.61 -3.58
C VAL A 35 -6.82 7.92 -3.22
N ALA A 36 -7.50 9.06 -3.35
CA ALA A 36 -6.91 10.36 -3.01
C ALA A 36 -6.51 10.45 -1.53
N ALA A 37 -7.38 9.96 -0.63
CA ALA A 37 -7.10 9.95 0.80
C ALA A 37 -5.95 8.99 1.16
N ALA A 38 -5.87 7.82 0.51
CA ALA A 38 -4.77 6.89 0.68
C ALA A 38 -3.43 7.50 0.23
N ILE A 39 -3.39 8.12 -0.95
CA ILE A 39 -2.22 8.82 -1.48
C ILE A 39 -1.77 9.93 -0.53
N ALA A 40 -2.69 10.78 -0.08
CA ALA A 40 -2.39 11.86 0.86
C ALA A 40 -1.84 11.32 2.19
N GLY A 41 -2.42 10.23 2.70
CA GLY A 41 -1.92 9.52 3.88
C GLY A 41 -0.50 9.01 3.70
N LEU A 42 -0.18 8.43 2.53
CA LEU A 42 1.16 7.93 2.23
C LEU A 42 2.18 9.07 2.11
N ARG A 43 1.86 10.15 1.38
CA ARG A 43 2.72 11.34 1.24
C ARG A 43 3.08 11.92 2.60
N ASN A 44 2.08 12.08 3.48
CA ASN A 44 2.30 12.58 4.83
C ASN A 44 3.21 11.66 5.66
N ARG A 45 3.07 10.34 5.54
CA ARG A 45 3.91 9.37 6.26
C ARG A 45 5.35 9.35 5.77
N LEU A 46 5.57 9.52 4.46
CA LEU A 46 6.90 9.57 3.86
C LEU A 46 7.54 10.96 3.91
N GLY A 47 6.82 11.97 4.41
CA GLY A 47 7.29 13.35 4.46
C GLY A 47 7.44 13.99 3.07
N TRP A 48 6.76 13.46 2.06
CA TRP A 48 6.84 13.94 0.68
C TRP A 48 6.02 15.20 0.49
N ARG A 49 6.70 16.35 0.53
CA ARG A 49 6.11 17.67 0.31
C ARG A 49 6.20 18.15 -1.14
N GLU A 50 7.26 17.76 -1.84
CA GLU A 50 7.50 18.14 -3.23
C GLU A 50 7.12 17.01 -4.17
N ASP A 51 6.59 17.36 -5.34
CA ASP A 51 6.33 16.42 -6.41
C ASP A 51 7.64 16.09 -7.13
N SER A 52 7.83 14.82 -7.46
CA SER A 52 9.00 14.34 -8.19
C SER A 52 8.55 13.16 -9.05
N PRO A 53 9.06 13.01 -10.29
CA PRO A 53 8.63 11.94 -11.19
C PRO A 53 8.74 10.55 -10.56
N ALA A 54 9.78 10.33 -9.77
CA ALA A 54 9.99 9.07 -9.05
C ALA A 54 8.95 8.85 -7.94
N ARG A 55 8.51 9.92 -7.27
CA ARG A 55 7.44 9.86 -6.26
C ARG A 55 6.09 9.61 -6.94
N ASP A 56 5.83 10.29 -8.06
CA ASP A 56 4.57 10.16 -8.80
C ASP A 56 4.35 8.74 -9.33
N GLU A 57 5.40 8.06 -9.81
CA GLU A 57 5.34 6.63 -10.16
C GLU A 57 4.90 5.76 -8.99
N VAL A 58 5.50 5.97 -7.81
CA VAL A 58 5.17 5.20 -6.61
C VAL A 58 3.74 5.49 -6.16
N LEU A 59 3.31 6.75 -6.23
CA LEU A 59 1.94 7.14 -5.90
C LEU A 59 0.93 6.56 -6.90
N ALA A 60 1.27 6.46 -8.18
CA ALA A 60 0.43 5.86 -9.22
C ALA A 60 0.24 4.35 -9.00
N GLU A 61 1.31 3.63 -8.66
CA GLU A 61 1.20 2.21 -8.31
C GLU A 61 0.47 2.01 -6.97
N TYR A 62 0.70 2.88 -6.00
CA TYR A 62 -0.03 2.86 -4.73
C TYR A 62 -1.52 3.16 -4.91
N ALA A 63 -1.89 3.99 -5.90
CA ALA A 63 -3.28 4.25 -6.25
C ALA A 63 -4.02 2.96 -6.67
N LYS A 64 -3.36 2.08 -7.44
CA LYS A 64 -3.91 0.77 -7.84
C LYS A 64 -4.16 -0.13 -6.62
N LEU A 65 -3.23 -0.13 -5.67
CA LEU A 65 -3.40 -0.84 -4.40
C LEU A 65 -4.60 -0.30 -3.60
N ALA A 66 -4.76 1.03 -3.54
CA ALA A 66 -5.87 1.66 -2.84
C ALA A 66 -7.22 1.36 -3.50
N ALA A 67 -7.29 1.38 -4.84
CA ALA A 67 -8.48 0.99 -5.59
C ALA A 67 -8.85 -0.47 -5.35
N ALA A 68 -7.87 -1.39 -5.39
CA ALA A 68 -8.10 -2.80 -5.08
C ALA A 68 -8.61 -3.01 -3.64
N ALA A 69 -8.04 -2.31 -2.66
CA ALA A 69 -8.49 -2.37 -1.27
C ALA A 69 -9.94 -1.84 -1.10
N PHE A 70 -10.29 -0.78 -1.82
CA PHE A 70 -11.65 -0.24 -1.84
C PHE A 70 -12.64 -1.24 -2.45
N ALA A 71 -12.32 -1.82 -3.62
CA ALA A 71 -13.16 -2.83 -4.26
C ALA A 71 -13.40 -4.04 -3.33
N ALA A 72 -12.33 -4.55 -2.68
CA ALA A 72 -12.43 -5.67 -1.75
C ALA A 72 -13.34 -5.37 -0.55
N THR A 73 -13.30 -4.14 -0.02
CA THR A 73 -14.21 -3.73 1.07
C THR A 73 -15.67 -3.64 0.63
N ARG A 74 -15.93 -3.21 -0.61
CA ARG A 74 -17.30 -3.09 -1.15
C ARG A 74 -17.93 -4.44 -1.49
N VAL A 75 -17.16 -5.38 -2.02
CA VAL A 75 -17.63 -6.76 -2.26
C VAL A 75 -18.14 -7.38 -0.95
N CYS A 76 -17.45 -7.15 0.17
CA CYS A 76 -17.92 -7.62 1.47
C CYS A 76 -19.18 -6.91 2.00
N GLN A 77 -19.42 -5.66 1.63
CA GLN A 77 -20.62 -4.90 2.03
C GLN A 77 -21.86 -5.26 1.17
N GLY A 78 -21.68 -5.61 -0.10
CA GLY A 78 -22.78 -5.89 -1.03
C GLY A 78 -23.34 -7.31 -0.95
N ASP A 79 -22.54 -8.29 -0.51
CA ASP A 79 -22.95 -9.70 -0.39
C ASP A 79 -23.58 -10.00 0.98
N GLU A 80 -24.69 -9.35 1.36
CA GLU A 80 -25.36 -9.62 2.66
C GLU A 80 -25.86 -11.08 2.83
N ALA A 81 -25.78 -11.93 1.80
CA ALA A 81 -26.39 -13.27 1.76
C ALA A 81 -25.43 -14.48 1.91
N ALA A 82 -24.11 -14.31 1.84
CA ALA A 82 -23.16 -15.44 1.96
C ALA A 82 -22.66 -15.64 3.40
N ALA A 83 -22.39 -16.87 3.83
CA ALA A 83 -21.99 -17.16 5.22
C ALA A 83 -20.79 -16.30 5.72
N PRO A 84 -20.79 -15.86 7.00
CA PRO A 84 -19.89 -14.80 7.47
C PRO A 84 -18.46 -15.23 7.86
N ASP A 85 -18.13 -16.53 7.85
CA ASP A 85 -16.94 -17.03 8.58
C ASP A 85 -15.59 -16.77 7.88
N ASN A 86 -15.55 -16.55 6.55
CA ASN A 86 -14.28 -16.45 5.80
C ASN A 86 -14.08 -15.13 5.03
N ARG A 87 -15.08 -14.23 4.98
CA ARG A 87 -15.02 -13.02 4.13
C ARG A 87 -13.98 -11.99 4.57
N GLY A 88 -13.77 -11.87 5.88
CA GLY A 88 -12.70 -11.02 6.44
C GLY A 88 -11.31 -11.51 6.03
N ASP A 89 -11.13 -12.82 5.99
CA ASP A 89 -9.86 -13.46 5.61
C ASP A 89 -9.60 -13.35 4.10
N GLU A 90 -10.65 -13.38 3.27
CA GLU A 90 -10.56 -13.17 1.82
C GLU A 90 -10.12 -11.75 1.47
N VAL A 91 -10.77 -10.72 2.05
CA VAL A 91 -10.35 -9.32 1.88
C VAL A 91 -8.92 -9.10 2.36
N GLN A 92 -8.56 -9.72 3.49
CA GLN A 92 -7.21 -9.61 4.00
C GLN A 92 -6.18 -10.29 3.08
N ARG A 93 -6.54 -11.42 2.45
CA ARG A 93 -5.69 -12.10 1.46
C ARG A 93 -5.53 -11.26 0.20
N ASP A 94 -6.62 -10.74 -0.36
CA ASP A 94 -6.61 -9.94 -1.60
C ASP A 94 -5.78 -8.66 -1.41
N MET A 95 -5.93 -7.98 -0.27
CA MET A 95 -5.10 -6.84 0.08
C MET A 95 -3.62 -7.22 0.26
N ALA A 96 -3.34 -8.37 0.87
CA ALA A 96 -1.98 -8.84 1.07
C ALA A 96 -1.31 -9.22 -0.26
N GLU A 97 -2.06 -9.76 -1.21
CA GLU A 97 -1.62 -10.07 -2.58
C GLU A 97 -1.36 -8.78 -3.35
N ALA A 98 -2.31 -7.84 -3.38
CA ALA A 98 -2.14 -6.55 -4.04
C ALA A 98 -0.92 -5.78 -3.50
N LEU A 99 -0.69 -5.83 -2.18
CA LEU A 99 0.50 -5.24 -1.57
C LEU A 99 1.78 -5.98 -1.99
N SER A 100 1.75 -7.30 -2.09
CA SER A 100 2.90 -8.09 -2.56
C SER A 100 3.27 -7.75 -4.01
N VAL A 101 2.28 -7.51 -4.87
CA VAL A 101 2.48 -7.05 -6.26
C VAL A 101 3.16 -5.68 -6.26
N PHE A 102 2.68 -4.74 -5.45
CA PHE A 102 3.29 -3.41 -5.29
C PHE A 102 4.74 -3.49 -4.77
N GLU A 103 4.99 -4.29 -3.74
CA GLU A 103 6.33 -4.51 -3.17
C GLU A 103 7.28 -5.09 -4.22
N THR A 104 6.82 -6.08 -4.99
CA THR A 104 7.61 -6.74 -6.04
C THR A 104 7.93 -5.78 -7.17
N TRP A 105 6.95 -4.97 -7.60
CA TRP A 105 7.18 -3.92 -8.59
C TRP A 105 8.24 -2.92 -8.11
N TYR A 106 8.12 -2.41 -6.88
CA TYR A 106 9.07 -1.43 -6.34
C TYR A 106 10.48 -2.02 -6.22
N GLN A 107 10.59 -3.27 -5.76
CA GLN A 107 11.87 -3.96 -5.67
C GLN A 107 12.47 -4.23 -7.05
N THR A 108 11.67 -4.57 -8.05
CA THR A 108 12.15 -4.78 -9.43
C THR A 108 12.60 -3.47 -10.06
N ALA A 109 11.83 -2.39 -9.86
CA ALA A 109 12.12 -1.08 -10.40
C ALA A 109 13.35 -0.43 -9.74
N ARG A 110 13.55 -0.60 -8.42
CA ARG A 110 14.55 0.15 -7.65
C ARG A 110 15.61 -0.70 -6.94
N GLY A 111 15.53 -2.03 -7.02
CA GLY A 111 16.48 -2.96 -6.39
C GLY A 111 16.45 -2.98 -4.86
N LYS A 112 15.49 -2.27 -4.23
CA LYS A 112 15.40 -2.10 -2.77
C LYS A 112 13.95 -2.31 -2.30
N PRO A 113 13.73 -2.78 -1.06
CA PRO A 113 12.38 -2.91 -0.52
C PRO A 113 11.77 -1.52 -0.29
N PHE A 114 10.48 -1.37 -0.60
CA PHE A 114 9.72 -0.14 -0.38
C PHE A 114 9.84 0.40 1.06
N TRP A 115 9.88 -0.51 2.04
CA TRP A 115 9.96 -0.18 3.46
C TRP A 115 11.21 0.61 3.87
N ILE A 116 12.27 0.59 3.05
CA ILE A 116 13.47 1.38 3.30
C ILE A 116 13.19 2.88 3.21
N LEU A 117 12.15 3.31 2.49
CA LEU A 117 11.73 4.71 2.39
C LEU A 117 11.25 5.31 3.71
N PHE A 118 10.85 4.46 4.67
CA PHE A 118 10.47 4.90 6.00
C PHE A 118 11.68 5.17 6.91
N GLU A 119 12.87 4.76 6.50
CA GLU A 119 14.13 4.95 7.26
C GLU A 119 15.10 5.88 6.53
N HIS A 120 15.12 5.82 5.20
CA HIS A 120 16.05 6.54 4.34
C HIS A 120 15.31 7.34 3.28
N TYR A 121 15.86 8.51 2.94
CA TYR A 121 15.34 9.36 1.88
C TYR A 121 15.39 8.67 0.51
N MET A 122 14.37 8.91 -0.32
CA MET A 122 14.29 8.39 -1.68
C MET A 122 15.29 9.13 -2.59
N PRO A 123 16.29 8.45 -3.19
CA PRO A 123 17.16 9.10 -4.18
C PRO A 123 16.34 9.47 -5.42
N GLU A 124 16.52 10.71 -5.89
CA GLU A 124 15.83 11.26 -7.08
C GLU A 124 16.44 10.76 -8.40
N THR A 125 17.58 10.06 -8.34
CA THR A 125 18.29 9.55 -9.49
C THR A 125 17.56 8.37 -10.15
N GLN A 126 17.57 8.42 -11.48
CA GLN A 126 16.89 7.61 -12.49
C GLN A 126 16.88 6.09 -12.21
N LEU A 127 15.75 5.46 -12.56
CA LEU A 127 15.55 4.01 -12.65
C LEU A 127 16.71 3.33 -13.41
N VAL A 128 17.05 2.12 -12.98
CA VAL A 128 18.09 1.28 -13.61
C VAL A 128 17.81 1.14 -15.10
N ASP A 129 18.66 1.73 -15.95
CA ASP A 129 18.79 1.32 -17.36
C ASP A 129 19.34 -0.12 -17.35
N PHE A 130 18.53 -1.07 -17.85
CA PHE A 130 18.94 -2.44 -18.12
C PHE A 130 19.39 -2.59 -19.57
#